data_AF-A0A1M5UQ44-F1
#
_entry.id   AF-A0A1M5UQ44-F1
#
_cell.length_a   1.000
_cell.length_b   1.000
_cell.length_c   1.000
_cell.angle_alpha   90.00
_cell.angle_beta   90.00
_cell.angle_gamma   90.00
#
_symmetry.space_group_name_H-M   'P 1'
#
loop_
_entity.id
_entity.type
_entity.pdbx_description
1 polymer ?
#
loop_
_entity_poly.entity_id
_entity_poly.type
_entity_poly.pdbx_seq_one_letter_code
_entity_poly.pdbx_strand_id
1 'polypeptide(L)'
;MDYKKTLDEARQFRIAAAICLFEQEERKYYPKIDRWLIIPATVNYALAIELFLKCLLIKEGNHKTGHKLYDLFLELKPKTQEHIIKLTNLPPIILFHVILKAHSNLYDDWRYFYQKKGGNSNRIEFQFLKDFSNALDKTIFDLYG
;
A
#
# COMPACT_ATOMS: atom_id res chain seq x y z
N MET A 1 16.02 9.41 6.86
CA MET A 1 15.62 8.07 6.38
C MET A 1 16.58 7.69 5.28
N ASP A 2 17.21 6.52 5.36
CA ASP A 2 18.14 6.03 4.32
C ASP A 2 17.32 5.49 3.14
N TYR A 3 17.41 6.15 1.98
CA TYR A 3 16.64 5.80 0.79
C TYR A 3 16.82 4.34 0.38
N LYS A 4 18.06 3.83 0.33
CA LYS A 4 18.33 2.49 -0.21
C LYS A 4 17.76 1.43 0.72
N LYS A 5 18.04 1.58 2.02
CA LYS A 5 17.50 0.69 3.05
C LYS A 5 15.97 0.70 3.06
N THR A 6 15.36 1.89 3.00
CA THR A 6 13.90 2.03 2.99
C THR A 6 13.25 1.43 1.75
N LEU A 7 13.89 1.56 0.58
CA LEU A 7 13.40 0.93 -0.65
C LEU A 7 13.43 -0.59 -0.55
N ASP A 8 14.50 -1.16 0.00
CA ASP A 8 14.62 -2.61 0.19
C ASP A 8 13.59 -3.12 1.22
N GLU A 9 13.36 -2.39 2.31
CA GLU A 9 12.32 -2.68 3.30
C GLU A 9 10.91 -2.63 2.66
N ALA A 10 10.62 -1.63 1.84
CA ALA A 10 9.34 -1.51 1.13
C ALA A 10 9.05 -2.73 0.26
N ARG A 11 10.07 -3.21 -0.47
CA ARG A 11 9.98 -4.41 -1.30
C ARG A 11 9.77 -5.68 -0.46
N GLN A 12 10.48 -5.82 0.65
CA GLN A 12 10.30 -6.94 1.57
C GLN A 12 8.89 -6.99 2.16
N PHE A 13 8.34 -5.85 2.59
CA PHE A 13 6.95 -5.77 3.05
C PHE A 13 5.96 -6.13 1.95
N ARG A 14 6.16 -5.66 0.71
CA ARG A 14 5.30 -6.02 -0.43
C ARG A 14 5.32 -7.53 -0.71
N ILE A 15 6.49 -8.17 -0.62
CA ILE A 15 6.64 -9.63 -0.76
C ILE A 15 5.93 -10.36 0.38
N ALA A 16 6.12 -9.94 1.62
CA ALA A 16 5.46 -10.53 2.79
C ALA A 16 3.93 -10.43 2.68
N ALA A 17 3.41 -9.31 2.18
CA ALA A 17 1.99 -9.11 1.93
C ALA A 17 1.44 -10.10 0.89
N ALA A 18 2.17 -10.27 -0.22
CA ALA A 18 1.80 -11.21 -1.28
C ALA A 18 1.80 -12.67 -0.80
N ILE A 19 2.78 -13.06 0.01
CA ILE A 19 2.84 -14.40 0.62
C ILE A 19 1.62 -14.62 1.52
N CYS A 20 1.29 -13.67 2.39
CA CYS A 20 0.12 -13.77 3.26
C CYS A 20 -1.19 -13.95 2.46
N LEU A 21 -1.34 -13.22 1.36
CA LEU A 21 -2.52 -13.37 0.48
C LEU A 21 -2.55 -14.74 -0.20
N PHE A 22 -1.44 -15.16 -0.81
CA PHE A 22 -1.36 -16.46 -1.47
C PHE A 22 -1.73 -17.59 -0.50
N GLU A 23 -1.14 -17.61 0.68
CA GLU A 23 -1.44 -18.57 1.75
C GLU A 23 -2.91 -18.51 2.20
N GLN A 24 -3.50 -17.30 2.26
CA GLN A 24 -4.92 -17.13 2.59
C GLN A 24 -5.84 -17.72 1.51
N GLU A 25 -5.44 -17.65 0.24
CA GLU A 25 -6.19 -18.21 -0.88
C GLU A 25 -6.11 -19.74 -0.92
N GLU A 26 -4.93 -20.32 -0.68
CA GLU A 26 -4.75 -21.77 -0.56
C GLU A 26 -5.56 -22.34 0.62
N ARG A 27 -5.71 -21.56 1.71
CA ARG A 27 -6.53 -21.93 2.86
C ARG A 27 -8.04 -21.88 2.60
N LYS A 28 -8.52 -21.33 1.48
CA LYS A 28 -9.96 -21.35 1.13
C LYS A 28 -10.51 -22.79 1.06
N TYR A 29 -9.66 -23.78 0.85
CA TYR A 29 -10.01 -25.20 0.85
C TYR A 29 -10.05 -25.84 2.25
N TYR A 30 -9.68 -25.11 3.30
CA TYR A 30 -9.66 -25.55 4.71
C TYR A 30 -10.56 -24.65 5.57
N PRO A 31 -11.89 -24.89 5.60
CA PRO A 31 -12.89 -23.97 6.16
C PRO A 31 -12.79 -23.69 7.67
N LYS A 32 -11.84 -24.29 8.38
CA LYS A 32 -11.63 -24.10 9.83
C LYS A 32 -10.49 -23.15 10.17
N ILE A 33 -9.68 -22.72 9.20
CA ILE A 33 -8.61 -21.76 9.45
C ILE A 33 -9.15 -20.36 9.17
N ASP A 34 -9.48 -19.65 10.25
CA ASP A 34 -9.94 -18.26 10.26
C ASP A 34 -9.05 -17.36 9.39
N ARG A 35 -9.64 -16.26 8.88
CA ARG A 35 -9.06 -15.26 7.96
C ARG A 35 -7.87 -14.45 8.53
N TRP A 36 -7.02 -15.07 9.35
CA TRP A 36 -5.92 -14.46 10.08
C TRP A 36 -4.87 -13.84 9.18
N LEU A 37 -4.71 -14.30 7.93
CA LEU A 37 -3.67 -13.79 7.03
C LEU A 37 -4.07 -12.55 6.24
N ILE A 38 -5.36 -12.20 6.21
CA ILE A 38 -5.85 -10.93 5.64
C ILE A 38 -5.29 -9.73 6.42
N ILE A 39 -5.23 -9.83 7.75
CA ILE A 39 -4.71 -8.77 8.61
C ILE A 39 -3.23 -8.47 8.31
N PRO A 40 -2.29 -9.43 8.40
CA PRO A 40 -0.88 -9.18 8.10
C PRO A 40 -0.68 -8.83 6.62
N ALA A 41 -1.45 -9.38 5.68
CA ALA A 41 -1.40 -8.95 4.28
C ALA A 41 -1.69 -7.45 4.14
N THR A 42 -2.77 -6.99 4.78
CA THR A 42 -3.21 -5.59 4.73
C THR A 42 -2.18 -4.66 5.36
N VAL A 43 -1.68 -5.01 6.55
CA VAL A 43 -0.67 -4.23 7.28
C VAL A 43 0.64 -4.15 6.48
N ASN A 44 1.08 -5.26 5.90
CA ASN A 44 2.31 -5.29 5.10
C ASN A 44 2.17 -4.48 3.80
N TYR A 45 1.02 -4.54 3.12
CA TYR A 45 0.79 -3.65 1.97
C TYR A 45 0.80 -2.18 2.38
N ALA A 46 0.16 -1.82 3.49
CA ALA A 46 0.14 -0.45 3.99
C ALA A 46 1.56 0.07 4.27
N LEU A 47 2.38 -0.72 4.96
CA LEU A 47 3.79 -0.38 5.22
C LEU A 47 4.60 -0.26 3.93
N ALA A 48 4.46 -1.21 3.00
CA ALA A 48 5.16 -1.16 1.73
C ALA A 48 4.84 0.13 0.96
N ILE A 49 3.55 0.45 0.82
CA ILE A 49 3.09 1.65 0.14
C ILE A 49 3.60 2.91 0.82
N GLU A 50 3.51 3.00 2.15
CA GLU A 50 4.03 4.12 2.93
C GLU A 50 5.53 4.35 2.66
N LEU A 51 6.33 3.30 2.72
CA LEU A 51 7.77 3.38 2.50
C LEU A 51 8.12 3.75 1.06
N PHE A 52 7.41 3.21 0.06
CA PHE A 52 7.60 3.61 -1.33
C PHE A 52 7.27 5.10 -1.56
N LEU A 53 6.15 5.59 -1.00
CA LEU A 53 5.78 7.00 -1.07
C LEU A 53 6.85 7.89 -0.42
N LYS A 54 7.39 7.47 0.73
CA LYS A 54 8.49 8.17 1.40
C LYS A 54 9.78 8.17 0.57
N CYS A 55 10.10 7.07 -0.11
CA CYS A 55 11.23 7.01 -1.04
C CYS A 55 11.09 8.02 -2.19
N LEU A 56 9.90 8.12 -2.78
CA LEU A 56 9.62 9.10 -3.83
C LEU A 56 9.73 10.54 -3.30
N LEU A 57 9.17 10.83 -2.13
CA LEU A 57 9.30 12.15 -1.50
C LEU A 57 10.76 12.51 -1.25
N ILE A 58 11.58 11.58 -0.75
CA ILE A 58 13.03 11.78 -0.55
C ILE A 58 13.71 12.13 -1.88
N LYS A 59 13.39 11.41 -2.97
CA LYS A 59 13.92 11.70 -4.30
C LYS A 59 13.48 13.04 -4.86
N GLU A 60 12.34 13.55 -4.43
CA GLU A 60 11.85 14.87 -4.78
C GLU A 60 12.37 16.01 -3.89
N GLY A 61 13.18 15.69 -2.86
CA GLY A 61 13.72 16.65 -1.90
C GLY A 61 12.75 16.98 -0.75
N ASN A 62 11.72 16.16 -0.54
CA ASN A 62 10.73 16.31 0.53
C ASN A 62 10.93 15.23 1.62
N HIS A 63 10.94 15.64 2.88
CA HIS A 63 11.13 14.75 4.03
C HIS A 63 9.92 14.72 4.96
N LYS A 64 8.71 14.82 4.38
CA LYS A 64 7.47 14.84 5.15
C LYS A 64 7.33 13.65 6.09
N THR A 65 6.91 13.95 7.31
CA THR A 65 6.56 12.98 8.34
C THR A 65 5.06 12.68 8.30
N GLY A 66 4.68 11.42 8.44
CA GLY A 66 3.30 10.96 8.41
C GLY A 66 3.19 9.50 7.94
N HIS A 67 2.00 8.93 8.08
CA HIS A 67 1.68 7.54 7.68
C HIS A 67 0.41 7.45 6.83
N LYS A 68 -0.31 8.57 6.63
CA LYS A 68 -1.54 8.60 5.84
C LYS A 68 -1.22 8.48 4.35
N LEU A 69 -1.62 7.37 3.73
CA LEU A 69 -1.21 7.04 2.36
C LEU A 69 -1.68 8.09 1.34
N TYR A 70 -2.91 8.59 1.48
CA TYR A 70 -3.44 9.61 0.57
C TYR A 70 -2.70 10.94 0.73
N ASP A 71 -2.44 11.35 1.97
CA ASP A 71 -1.73 12.61 2.25
C ASP A 71 -0.27 12.54 1.77
N LEU A 72 0.38 11.39 1.86
CA LEU A 72 1.72 11.18 1.33
C LEU A 72 1.72 11.22 -0.21
N PHE A 73 0.71 10.65 -0.87
CA PHE A 73 0.58 10.68 -2.32
C PHE A 73 0.36 12.10 -2.87
N LEU A 74 -0.49 12.90 -2.22
CA LEU A 74 -0.79 14.26 -2.65
C LEU A 74 0.42 15.21 -2.58
N GLU A 75 1.46 14.84 -1.83
CA GLU A 75 2.68 15.63 -1.65
C GLU A 75 3.73 15.38 -2.72
N LEU A 76 3.54 14.34 -3.53
CA LEU A 76 4.39 14.09 -4.70
C LEU A 76 4.18 15.18 -5.75
N LYS A 77 5.18 15.43 -6.58
CA LYS A 77 5.02 16.35 -7.72
C LYS A 77 3.91 15.86 -8.66
N PRO A 78 3.15 16.77 -9.32
CA PRO A 78 2.06 16.38 -10.22
C PRO A 78 2.47 15.36 -11.30
N LYS A 79 3.66 15.53 -11.89
CA LYS A 79 4.21 14.58 -12.89
C LYS A 79 4.37 13.16 -12.33
N THR A 80 4.83 13.03 -11.08
CA THR A 80 5.01 11.75 -10.41
C THR A 80 3.65 11.12 -10.09
N GLN A 81 2.70 11.91 -9.58
CA GLN A 81 1.32 11.45 -9.34
C GLN A 81 0.67 10.93 -10.63
N GLU A 82 0.77 11.68 -11.73
CA GLU A 82 0.23 11.28 -13.04
C GLU A 82 0.85 9.98 -13.55
N HIS A 83 2.17 9.80 -13.38
CA HIS A 83 2.86 8.57 -13.79
C HIS A 83 2.35 7.36 -13.01
N ILE A 84 2.21 7.49 -11.69
CA ILE A 84 1.70 6.43 -10.82
C ILE A 84 0.26 6.08 -11.20
N ILE A 85 -0.62 7.08 -11.35
CA ILE A 85 -2.03 6.85 -11.70
C ILE A 85 -2.13 6.10 -13.03
N LYS A 86 -1.35 6.49 -14.04
CA LYS A 86 -1.31 5.79 -15.33
C LYS A 86 -0.89 4.33 -15.17
N LEU A 87 0.13 4.06 -14.36
CA LEU A 87 0.62 2.69 -14.13
C LEU A 87 -0.38 1.80 -13.38
N THR A 88 -1.26 2.36 -12.56
CA THR A 88 -2.30 1.57 -11.87
C THR A 88 -3.45 1.11 -12.77
N ASN A 89 -3.55 1.62 -14.01
CA ASN A 89 -4.59 1.24 -14.97
C ASN A 89 -6.02 1.24 -14.40
N LEU A 90 -6.34 2.19 -13.52
CA LEU A 90 -7.61 2.27 -12.81
C LEU A 90 -8.48 3.45 -13.30
N PRO A 91 -9.24 3.29 -14.41
CA PRO A 91 -10.16 4.31 -14.86
C PRO A 91 -11.49 4.26 -14.08
N PRO A 92 -12.14 5.42 -13.84
CA PRO A 92 -11.65 6.79 -14.06
C PRO A 92 -10.67 7.25 -12.96
N ILE A 93 -9.85 8.30 -13.23
CA ILE A 93 -8.88 8.85 -12.27
C ILE A 93 -9.50 9.16 -10.89
N ILE A 94 -10.76 9.61 -10.86
CA ILE A 94 -11.46 9.90 -9.60
C ILE A 94 -11.58 8.65 -8.72
N LEU A 95 -11.70 7.46 -9.31
CA LEU A 95 -11.76 6.19 -8.60
C LEU A 95 -10.44 5.91 -7.88
N PHE A 96 -9.29 6.25 -8.47
CA PHE A 96 -7.99 6.10 -7.82
C PHE A 96 -7.94 6.88 -6.51
N HIS A 97 -8.33 8.16 -6.53
CA HIS A 97 -8.34 8.98 -5.33
C HIS A 97 -9.35 8.50 -4.28
N VAL A 98 -10.54 8.05 -4.72
CA VAL A 98 -11.56 7.49 -3.81
C VAL A 98 -11.03 6.24 -3.11
N ILE A 99 -10.45 5.29 -3.86
CA ILE A 99 -9.92 4.05 -3.30
C ILE A 99 -8.71 4.36 -2.41
N LEU A 100 -7.75 5.18 -2.85
CA LEU A 100 -6.59 5.51 -2.03
C LEU A 100 -6.98 6.20 -0.72
N LYS A 101 -7.97 7.11 -0.77
CA LYS A 101 -8.48 7.80 0.42
C LYS A 101 -9.17 6.83 1.39
N ALA A 102 -9.94 5.85 0.89
CA ALA A 102 -10.55 4.81 1.71
C ALA A 102 -9.50 3.93 2.43
N HIS A 103 -8.30 3.81 1.86
CA HIS A 103 -7.18 3.05 2.42
C HIS A 103 -6.15 3.90 3.18
N SER A 104 -6.42 5.20 3.40
CA SER A 104 -5.41 6.11 3.91
C SER A 104 -4.92 5.79 5.32
N ASN A 105 -5.75 5.10 6.14
CA ASN A 105 -5.45 4.72 7.52
C ASN A 105 -5.32 3.19 7.70
N LEU A 106 -5.06 2.45 6.62
CA LEU A 106 -5.01 0.98 6.62
C LEU A 106 -4.18 0.38 7.76
N TYR A 107 -3.01 0.95 8.04
CA TYR A 107 -2.11 0.43 9.07
C TYR A 107 -2.79 0.43 10.46
N ASP A 108 -3.29 1.58 10.89
CA ASP A 108 -3.94 1.73 12.20
C ASP A 108 -5.25 0.95 12.27
N ASP A 109 -6.05 1.01 11.20
CA ASP A 109 -7.37 0.41 11.13
C ASP A 109 -7.34 -1.12 11.26
N TRP A 110 -6.29 -1.75 10.74
CA TRP A 110 -6.17 -3.21 10.71
C TRP A 110 -5.28 -3.76 11.82
N ARG A 111 -4.30 -2.99 12.31
CA ARG A 111 -3.48 -3.41 13.47
C ARG A 111 -4.33 -3.59 14.73
N TYR A 112 -5.35 -2.77 14.92
CA TYR A 112 -6.25 -2.85 16.07
C TYR A 112 -7.61 -3.48 15.73
N PHE A 113 -7.68 -4.27 14.66
CA PHE A 113 -8.92 -4.92 14.22
C PHE A 113 -9.63 -5.69 15.34
N TYR A 114 -8.86 -6.42 16.18
CA TYR A 114 -9.38 -7.20 17.30
C TYR A 114 -10.03 -6.37 18.41
N GLN A 115 -9.80 -5.05 18.44
CA GLN A 115 -10.38 -4.14 19.43
C GLN A 115 -11.71 -3.53 18.95
N LYS A 116 -12.03 -3.60 17.65
CA LYS A 116 -13.27 -3.04 17.08
C LYS A 116 -14.45 -3.98 17.37
N LYS A 117 -15.35 -3.57 18.28
CA LYS A 117 -16.64 -4.25 18.50
C LYS A 117 -17.46 -4.17 17.20
N GLY A 118 -17.65 -5.31 16.52
CA GLY A 118 -18.37 -5.40 15.24
C GLY A 118 -17.48 -5.65 14.01
N GLY A 119 -16.15 -5.73 14.18
CA GLY A 119 -15.21 -5.90 13.07
C GLY A 119 -15.01 -4.63 12.25
N ASN A 120 -14.11 -4.68 11.27
CA ASN A 120 -13.91 -3.61 10.29
C ASN A 120 -14.71 -3.98 9.04
N SER A 121 -15.76 -3.22 8.72
CA SER A 121 -16.63 -3.47 7.56
C SER A 121 -16.03 -3.01 6.22
N ASN A 122 -14.87 -2.35 6.26
CA ASN A 122 -14.20 -1.88 5.05
C ASN A 122 -13.70 -3.09 4.25
N ARG A 123 -14.28 -3.25 3.06
CA ARG A 123 -13.73 -4.13 2.04
C ARG A 123 -12.30 -3.68 1.75
N ILE A 124 -11.39 -4.64 1.57
CA ILE A 124 -10.01 -4.37 1.18
C ILE A 124 -9.85 -4.71 -0.28
N GLU A 125 -9.50 -3.71 -1.07
CA GLU A 125 -9.22 -3.82 -2.49
C GLU A 125 -7.76 -4.28 -2.69
N PHE A 126 -7.46 -5.54 -2.36
CA PHE A 126 -6.09 -6.09 -2.45
C PHE A 126 -5.47 -5.96 -3.84
N GLN A 127 -6.27 -6.08 -4.90
CA GLN A 127 -5.79 -5.87 -6.26
C GLN A 127 -5.27 -4.44 -6.45
N PHE A 128 -6.01 -3.43 -5.95
CA PHE A 128 -5.56 -2.04 -5.96
C PHE A 128 -4.28 -1.86 -5.15
N LEU A 129 -4.18 -2.43 -3.94
CA LEU A 129 -2.97 -2.30 -3.12
C LEU A 129 -1.74 -2.91 -3.80
N LYS A 130 -1.92 -4.07 -4.45
CA LYS A 130 -0.88 -4.72 -5.25
C LYS A 130 -0.47 -3.83 -6.42
N ASP A 131 -1.41 -3.38 -7.24
CA ASP A 131 -1.13 -2.59 -8.44
C ASP A 131 -0.52 -1.23 -8.09
N PHE A 132 -1.02 -0.58 -7.04
CA PHE A 132 -0.46 0.67 -6.53
C PHE A 132 0.97 0.49 -6.02
N SER A 133 1.23 -0.52 -5.20
CA SER A 133 2.59 -0.79 -4.71
C SER A 133 3.59 -1.10 -5.83
N ASN A 134 3.15 -1.80 -6.89
CA ASN A 134 3.96 -2.05 -8.08
C ASN A 134 4.20 -0.76 -8.88
N ALA A 135 3.17 0.07 -9.04
CA ALA A 135 3.27 1.35 -9.74
C ALA A 135 4.27 2.28 -9.04
N LEU A 136 4.30 2.29 -7.71
CA LEU A 136 5.25 3.09 -6.94
C LEU A 136 6.69 2.63 -7.13
N ASP A 137 6.97 1.33 -6.98
CA ASP A 137 8.32 0.76 -7.20
C ASP A 137 8.81 1.01 -8.62
N LYS A 138 7.92 0.83 -9.61
CA LYS A 138 8.22 1.14 -11.01
C LYS A 138 8.47 2.63 -11.25
N THR A 139 7.71 3.52 -10.64
CA THR A 139 7.91 4.97 -10.74
C THR A 139 9.28 5.38 -10.19
N ILE A 140 9.70 4.77 -9.07
CA ILE A 140 11.02 5.00 -8.49
C ILE A 140 12.12 4.65 -9.49
N PHE A 141 12.01 3.49 -10.15
CA PHE A 141 12.95 3.07 -11.18
C PHE A 141 12.91 3.98 -12.43
N ASP A 142 11.71 4.24 -12.96
CA ASP A 142 11.53 4.97 -14.22
C ASP A 142 11.99 6.44 -14.12
N LEU A 143 11.79 7.10 -12.98
CA LEU A 143 12.05 8.54 -12.81
C LEU A 143 13.34 8.86 -12.05
N TYR A 144 13.84 7.93 -11.23
CA TYR A 144 14.93 8.20 -10.27
C TYR A 144 15.94 7.06 -10.12
N GLY A 145 15.82 6.01 -10.95
CA GLY A 145 16.72 4.88 -11.05
C GLY A 145 18.01 5.18 -11.78
#